data_AF-A0A559M0G5-F1
#
_entry.id   AF-A0A559M0G5-F1
#
_cell.length_a   1.000
_cell.length_b   1.000
_cell.length_c   1.000
_cell.angle_alpha   90.00
_cell.angle_beta   90.00
_cell.angle_gamma   90.00
#
_symmetry.space_group_name_H-M   'P 1'
#
loop_
_entity.id
_entity.type
_entity.pdbx_description
1 polymer ?
#
loop_
_entity_poly.entity_id
_entity_poly.type
_entity_poly.pdbx_seq_one_letter_code
_entity_poly.pdbx_strand_id
1 'polypeptide(L)'
;MGAGGPEDWWHPLAFRHENGISRVDHAGSHEHLAVRSASWINQLLPNAYRRESTHGSNQGGLGGLLPIVIALIAFSCTGRDDLYRVLLHDHAWVGNTWTRHERETGRISKRGLVCTVFLDPDNTQGSTYETVQAVEEGNGPIFR
;
A
#
# COMPACT_ATOMS: atom_id res chain seq x y z
N MET A 1 -4.37 24.30 24.26
CA MET A 1 -4.40 22.99 23.59
C MET A 1 -2.96 22.54 23.46
N GLY A 2 -2.56 21.48 24.18
CA GLY A 2 -1.18 21.01 24.14
C GLY A 2 -0.87 20.44 22.76
N ALA A 3 0.23 20.88 22.15
CA ALA A 3 0.76 20.22 20.98
C ALA A 3 1.12 18.78 21.39
N GLY A 4 0.46 17.80 20.76
CA GLY A 4 0.74 16.39 20.96
C GLY A 4 2.23 16.11 20.75
N GLY A 5 2.78 15.20 21.55
CA GLY A 5 4.18 14.83 21.44
C GLY A 5 4.45 14.16 20.08
N PRO A 6 5.72 13.99 19.67
CA PRO A 6 6.07 13.25 18.45
C PRO A 6 5.48 11.83 18.41
N GLU A 7 5.17 11.27 19.58
CA GLU A 7 4.55 9.95 19.77
C GLU A 7 3.06 9.93 19.40
N ASP A 8 2.39 11.09 19.31
CA ASP A 8 0.99 11.22 18.90
C ASP A 8 0.79 11.20 17.37
N TRP A 9 1.87 11.16 16.57
CA TRP A 9 1.80 11.23 15.10
C TRP A 9 2.04 9.90 14.39
N TRP A 10 2.60 8.91 15.08
CA TRP A 10 2.88 7.61 14.50
C TRP A 10 1.76 6.64 14.85
N HIS A 11 0.88 6.39 13.88
CA HIS A 11 -0.16 5.41 14.01
C HIS A 11 0.26 4.10 13.34
N PRO A 12 -0.10 2.93 13.92
CA PRO A 12 0.08 1.66 13.23
C PRO A 12 -0.71 1.67 11.91
N LEU A 13 -0.24 0.86 10.95
CA LEU A 13 -0.98 0.66 9.71
C LEU A 13 -2.34 0.02 10.05
N ALA A 14 -3.42 0.64 9.61
CA ALA A 14 -4.77 0.16 9.85
C ALA A 14 -5.52 -0.05 8.54
N PHE A 15 -6.55 -0.91 8.61
CA PHE A 15 -7.34 -1.32 7.46
C PHE A 15 -8.84 -1.16 7.72
N ARG A 16 -9.55 -0.70 6.71
CA ARG A 16 -11.00 -0.84 6.56
C ARG A 16 -11.27 -2.01 5.60
N HIS A 17 -12.19 -2.90 5.95
CA HIS A 17 -12.48 -4.08 5.13
C HIS A 17 -13.80 -3.86 4.37
N GLU A 18 -13.74 -3.95 3.04
CA GLU A 18 -14.90 -3.73 2.16
C GLU A 18 -14.88 -4.74 1.01
N ASN A 19 -15.90 -5.58 0.90
CA ASN A 19 -16.06 -6.51 -0.23
C ASN A 19 -14.80 -7.38 -0.52
N GLY A 20 -14.07 -7.79 0.53
CA GLY A 20 -12.83 -8.56 0.40
C GLY A 20 -11.56 -7.72 0.15
N ILE A 21 -11.68 -6.39 0.06
CA ILE A 21 -10.57 -5.45 -0.06
C ILE A 21 -10.18 -4.95 1.33
N SER A 22 -8.90 -4.99 1.64
CA SER A 22 -8.32 -4.29 2.79
C SER A 22 -7.90 -2.90 2.32
N ARG A 23 -8.67 -1.87 2.64
CA ARG A 23 -8.30 -0.48 2.35
C ARG A 23 -7.41 0.06 3.45
N VAL A 24 -6.19 0.43 3.08
CA VAL A 24 -5.26 1.08 3.98
C VAL A 24 -5.74 2.50 4.26
N ASP A 25 -5.87 2.84 5.53
CA ASP A 25 -6.48 4.09 5.97
C ASP A 25 -5.84 4.54 7.30
N HIS A 26 -5.84 5.85 7.56
CA HIS A 26 -5.35 6.40 8.83
C HIS A 26 -6.27 6.05 10.01
N ALA A 27 -7.56 5.83 9.74
CA ALA A 27 -8.58 5.53 10.74
C ALA A 27 -9.21 4.14 10.54
N GLY A 28 -8.44 3.18 10.01
CA GLY A 28 -8.92 1.81 9.84
C GLY A 28 -9.29 1.16 11.18
N SER A 29 -10.31 0.30 11.18
CA SER A 29 -10.78 -0.41 12.37
C SER A 29 -10.13 -1.78 12.57
N HIS A 30 -9.28 -2.23 11.64
CA HIS A 30 -8.64 -3.53 11.68
C HIS A 30 -7.13 -3.39 11.57
N GLU A 31 -6.40 -4.14 12.39
CA GLU A 31 -4.93 -4.18 12.37
C GLU A 31 -4.38 -5.19 11.35
N HIS A 32 -5.23 -6.06 10.81
CA HIS A 32 -4.82 -7.14 9.92
C HIS A 32 -5.56 -7.05 8.58
N LEU A 33 -4.95 -7.59 7.53
CA LEU A 33 -5.60 -7.79 6.23
C LEU A 33 -6.88 -8.62 6.37
N ALA A 34 -7.86 -8.39 5.50
CA ALA A 34 -9.03 -9.26 5.34
C ALA A 34 -8.64 -10.61 4.70
N VAL A 35 -7.67 -10.56 3.79
CA VAL A 35 -7.14 -11.71 3.02
C VAL A 35 -6.10 -12.46 3.83
N ARG A 36 -6.19 -13.79 3.75
CA ARG A 36 -5.23 -14.71 4.38
C ARG A 36 -3.95 -14.89 3.56
N SER A 37 -4.10 -15.11 2.26
CA SER A 37 -3.00 -15.49 1.38
C SER A 37 -3.17 -14.88 0.00
N ALA A 38 -2.16 -14.16 -0.45
CA ALA A 38 -2.00 -13.68 -1.82
C ALA A 38 -0.51 -13.47 -2.11
N SER A 39 -0.13 -13.53 -3.39
CA SER A 39 1.28 -13.50 -3.83
C SER A 39 1.99 -12.20 -3.46
N TRP A 40 1.25 -11.09 -3.33
CA TRP A 40 1.76 -9.77 -3.00
C TRP A 40 1.98 -9.54 -1.49
N ILE A 41 1.32 -10.30 -0.61
CA ILE A 41 1.34 -10.04 0.85
C ILE A 41 2.77 -10.07 1.40
N ASN A 42 3.52 -11.11 1.05
CA ASN A 42 4.89 -11.27 1.53
C ASN A 42 5.83 -10.20 0.98
N GLN A 43 5.46 -9.57 -0.14
CA GLN A 43 6.24 -8.52 -0.77
C GLN A 43 5.91 -7.14 -0.23
N LEU A 44 4.71 -6.90 0.28
CA LEU A 44 4.22 -5.57 0.64
C LEU A 44 4.02 -5.34 2.13
N LEU A 45 3.74 -6.41 2.90
CA LEU A 45 3.36 -6.25 4.30
C LEU A 45 4.25 -7.06 5.25
N PRO A 46 4.69 -6.43 6.36
CA PRO A 46 5.27 -7.14 7.50
C PRO A 46 4.35 -8.24 8.03
N ASN A 47 4.93 -9.27 8.65
CA ASN A 47 4.18 -10.39 9.23
C ASN A 47 3.11 -9.94 10.23
N ALA A 48 3.37 -8.84 10.97
CA ALA A 48 2.47 -8.31 12.00
C ALA A 48 1.10 -7.85 11.46
N TYR A 49 0.99 -7.51 10.17
CA TYR A 49 -0.28 -7.05 9.57
C TYR A 49 -1.01 -8.17 8.81
N ARG A 50 -0.49 -9.40 8.87
CA ARG A 50 -1.05 -10.55 8.16
C ARG A 50 -2.06 -11.24 9.03
N ARG A 51 -3.16 -11.68 8.43
CA ARG A 51 -4.18 -12.45 9.13
C ARG A 51 -3.68 -13.85 9.45
N GLU A 52 -3.99 -14.33 10.65
CA GLU A 52 -3.75 -15.72 11.02
C GLU A 52 -4.58 -16.68 10.16
N SER A 53 -4.04 -17.87 9.90
CA SER A 53 -4.45 -18.74 8.78
C SER A 53 -5.85 -19.37 8.89
N THR A 54 -6.51 -19.22 10.03
CA THR A 54 -7.76 -19.93 10.39
C THR A 54 -9.03 -19.15 10.06
N HIS A 55 -8.94 -17.83 9.87
CA HIS A 55 -10.12 -16.99 9.60
C HIS A 55 -9.77 -16.02 8.48
N GLY A 56 -10.14 -16.25 7.22
CA GLY A 56 -9.87 -15.27 6.16
C GLY A 56 -10.13 -15.80 4.75
N SER A 57 -10.44 -14.88 3.83
CA SER A 57 -10.64 -15.22 2.43
C SER A 57 -9.30 -15.44 1.72
N ASN A 58 -9.24 -16.37 0.77
CA ASN A 58 -8.14 -16.48 -0.19
C ASN A 58 -8.33 -15.56 -1.41
N GLN A 59 -9.47 -14.88 -1.47
CA GLN A 59 -9.81 -13.93 -2.52
C GLN A 59 -9.96 -12.54 -1.89
N GLY A 60 -9.30 -11.56 -2.48
CA GLY A 60 -9.40 -10.18 -2.05
C GLY A 60 -8.19 -9.38 -2.48
N GLY A 61 -7.97 -8.24 -1.82
CA GLY A 61 -6.90 -7.36 -2.24
C GLY A 61 -6.56 -6.27 -1.25
N LEU A 62 -5.62 -5.42 -1.64
CA LEU A 62 -5.22 -4.23 -0.91
C LEU A 62 -5.60 -2.99 -1.74
N GLY A 63 -6.17 -1.98 -1.12
CA GLY A 63 -6.52 -0.69 -1.74
C GLY A 63 -6.39 0.43 -0.72
N GLY A 64 -7.02 1.58 -0.96
CA GLY A 64 -6.98 2.72 -0.03
C GLY A 64 -5.88 3.73 -0.38
N LEU A 65 -5.41 4.47 0.61
CA LEU A 65 -4.57 5.66 0.43
C LEU A 65 -3.31 5.35 -0.38
N LEU A 66 -3.21 5.98 -1.56
CA LEU A 66 -2.17 5.76 -2.55
C LEU A 66 -0.77 6.07 -2.01
N PRO A 67 -0.53 7.15 -1.23
CA PRO A 67 0.78 7.40 -0.64
C PRO A 67 1.25 6.25 0.26
N ILE A 68 0.35 5.66 1.06
CA ILE A 68 0.70 4.55 1.95
C ILE A 68 1.01 3.30 1.14
N VAL A 69 0.18 3.02 0.14
CA VAL A 69 0.38 1.93 -0.82
C VAL A 69 1.75 2.03 -1.52
N ILE A 70 2.12 3.20 -2.03
CA ILE A 70 3.42 3.44 -2.65
C ILE A 70 4.55 3.28 -1.63
N ALA A 71 4.36 3.75 -0.39
CA ALA A 71 5.33 3.55 0.67
C ALA A 71 5.58 2.07 0.99
N LEU A 72 4.53 1.22 0.97
CA LEU A 72 4.67 -0.23 1.18
C LEU A 72 5.48 -0.90 0.07
N ILE A 73 5.33 -0.44 -1.17
CA ILE A 73 6.16 -0.87 -2.30
C ILE A 73 7.60 -0.41 -2.08
N ALA A 74 7.83 0.87 -1.77
CA ALA A 74 9.16 1.41 -1.55
C ALA A 74 9.89 0.72 -0.36
N PHE A 75 9.15 0.27 0.66
CA PHE A 75 9.68 -0.55 1.74
C PHE A 75 10.17 -1.92 1.29
N SER A 76 9.60 -2.45 0.20
CA SER A 76 10.05 -3.70 -0.42
C SER A 76 11.30 -3.52 -1.27
N CYS A 77 11.70 -2.30 -1.61
CA CYS A 77 12.90 -2.00 -2.39
C CYS A 77 14.14 -1.80 -1.52
N THR A 78 15.31 -2.29 -1.95
CA THR A 78 16.60 -2.15 -1.25
C THR A 78 17.39 -0.93 -1.72
N GLY A 79 17.44 -0.69 -3.03
CA GLY A 79 18.23 0.39 -3.65
C GLY A 79 17.45 1.69 -3.90
N ARG A 80 18.19 2.79 -4.07
CA ARG A 80 17.66 4.13 -4.37
C ARG A 80 16.80 4.15 -5.63
N ASP A 81 17.24 3.44 -6.68
CA ASP A 81 16.56 3.42 -7.98
C ASP A 81 15.60 2.22 -8.15
N ASP A 82 15.50 1.35 -7.14
CA ASP A 82 14.71 0.13 -7.26
C ASP A 82 13.22 0.43 -7.33
N LEU A 83 12.72 1.48 -6.66
CA LEU A 83 11.31 1.87 -6.79
C LEU A 83 10.97 2.21 -8.25
N TYR A 84 11.81 3.01 -8.90
CA TYR A 84 11.65 3.35 -10.31
C TYR A 84 11.69 2.09 -11.19
N ARG A 85 12.67 1.20 -10.96
CA ARG A 85 12.82 -0.04 -11.73
C ARG A 85 11.62 -0.97 -11.54
N VAL A 86 11.17 -1.15 -10.31
CA VAL A 86 10.01 -1.98 -9.98
C VAL A 86 8.76 -1.46 -10.67
N LEU A 87 8.48 -0.16 -10.57
CA LEU A 87 7.28 0.43 -11.15
C LEU A 87 7.31 0.44 -12.68
N LEU A 88 8.43 0.84 -13.29
CA LEU A 88 8.48 1.18 -14.71
C LEU A 88 9.19 0.15 -15.59
N HIS A 89 10.23 -0.52 -15.09
CA HIS A 89 10.98 -1.51 -15.86
C HIS A 89 10.41 -2.92 -15.68
N ASP A 90 10.13 -3.31 -14.45
CA ASP A 90 9.57 -4.63 -14.14
C ASP A 90 8.05 -4.66 -14.35
N HIS A 91 7.45 -3.52 -14.69
CA HIS A 91 6.01 -3.33 -14.88
C HIS A 91 5.20 -3.91 -13.70
N ALA A 92 5.75 -3.80 -12.48
CA ALA A 92 5.11 -4.33 -11.29
C ALA A 92 3.85 -3.55 -10.95
N TRP A 93 3.62 -2.37 -11.53
CA TRP A 93 2.38 -1.61 -11.39
C TRP A 93 1.85 -1.19 -12.75
N VAL A 94 0.77 -1.82 -13.21
CA VAL A 94 0.11 -1.48 -14.49
C VAL A 94 -1.39 -1.49 -14.30
N GLY A 95 -2.06 -0.44 -14.78
CA GLY A 95 -3.53 -0.37 -14.74
C GLY A 95 -4.11 -0.50 -13.33
N ASN A 96 -3.45 0.11 -12.34
CA ASN A 96 -3.79 0.02 -10.91
C ASN A 96 -3.79 -1.43 -10.38
N THR A 97 -2.99 -2.30 -10.99
CA THR A 97 -2.79 -3.67 -10.54
C THR A 97 -1.32 -3.91 -10.29
N TRP A 98 -1.03 -4.42 -9.11
CA TRP A 98 0.32 -4.86 -8.78
C TRP A 98 0.61 -6.28 -9.25
N THR A 99 1.77 -6.46 -9.87
CA THR A 99 2.32 -7.75 -10.26
C THR A 99 3.56 -8.03 -9.42
N ARG A 100 3.64 -9.26 -8.90
CA ARG A 100 4.80 -9.73 -8.15
C ARG A 100 6.09 -9.64 -9.00
N HIS A 101 7.16 -9.09 -8.42
CA HIS A 101 8.51 -9.08 -9.00
C HIS A 101 9.49 -9.95 -8.21
N GLU A 102 10.67 -10.27 -8.76
CA GLU A 102 11.62 -11.20 -8.14
C GLU A 102 12.72 -10.54 -7.27
N ARG A 103 12.71 -9.21 -7.14
CA ARG A 103 13.69 -8.49 -6.31
C ARG A 103 13.61 -8.84 -4.82
N GLU A 104 14.77 -8.76 -4.15
CA GLU A 104 14.88 -8.89 -2.70
C GLU A 104 14.05 -7.86 -1.96
N THR A 105 13.51 -8.25 -0.80
CA THR A 105 12.74 -7.33 0.04
C THR A 105 13.67 -6.42 0.86
N GLY A 106 13.56 -5.11 0.67
CA GLY A 106 14.32 -4.09 1.40
C GLY A 106 13.80 -3.75 2.79
N ARG A 107 12.95 -4.60 3.38
CA ARG A 107 12.45 -4.39 4.73
C ARG A 107 13.54 -4.67 5.75
N ILE A 108 13.92 -3.63 6.49
CA ILE A 108 14.85 -3.71 7.62
C ILE A 108 14.20 -3.08 8.84
N SER A 109 14.58 -3.56 10.03
CA SER A 109 14.05 -3.05 11.30
C SER A 109 14.35 -1.55 11.44
N LYS A 110 13.37 -0.80 11.96
CA LYS A 110 13.46 0.66 12.23
C LYS A 110 13.65 1.56 10.99
N ARG A 111 13.37 1.07 9.78
CA ARG A 111 13.28 1.93 8.59
C ARG A 111 11.94 2.66 8.59
N GLY A 112 11.98 3.99 8.43
CA GLY A 112 10.82 4.83 8.17
C GLY A 112 10.79 5.30 6.72
N LEU A 113 9.61 5.66 6.21
CA LEU A 113 9.43 6.30 4.91
C LEU A 113 8.42 7.43 5.03
N VAL A 114 8.65 8.50 4.26
CA VAL A 114 7.68 9.56 4.01
C VAL A 114 7.37 9.51 2.53
N CYS A 115 6.09 9.40 2.19
CA CYS A 115 5.64 9.39 0.81
C CYS A 115 4.69 10.58 0.59
N THR A 116 5.01 11.37 -0.44
CA THR A 116 4.17 12.47 -0.90
C THR A 116 3.84 12.22 -2.36
N VAL A 117 2.56 12.29 -2.70
CA VAL A 117 2.08 12.17 -4.07
C VAL A 117 1.81 13.57 -4.60
N PHE A 118 2.35 13.87 -5.78
CA PHE A 118 2.14 15.13 -6.49
C PHE A 118 1.41 14.84 -7.79
N LEU A 119 0.51 15.74 -8.16
CA LEU A 119 -0.10 15.72 -9.48
C LEU A 119 0.90 16.25 -10.52
N ASP A 120 0.89 15.64 -11.69
CA ASP A 120 1.65 16.09 -12.86
C ASP A 120 0.87 17.23 -13.54
N PRO A 121 1.39 18.47 -13.51
CA PRO A 121 0.69 19.62 -14.07
C PRO A 121 0.55 19.54 -15.60
N ASP A 122 1.40 18.78 -16.29
CA ASP A 122 1.35 18.63 -17.74
C ASP A 122 0.34 17.54 -18.16
N ASN A 123 0.02 16.61 -17.26
CA ASN A 123 -0.97 15.56 -17.48
C ASN A 123 -2.34 15.92 -16.88
N THR A 124 -2.95 16.96 -17.44
CA THR A 124 -4.22 17.54 -16.98
C THR A 124 -5.43 16.60 -17.04
N GLN A 125 -5.34 15.46 -17.74
CA GLN A 125 -6.44 14.49 -17.87
C GLN A 125 -6.22 13.24 -17.00
N GLY A 126 -4.97 12.80 -16.83
CA GLY A 126 -4.65 11.56 -16.12
C GLY A 126 -4.18 11.77 -14.68
N SER A 127 -3.64 12.95 -14.34
CA SER A 127 -3.09 13.27 -13.02
C SER A 127 -3.93 14.34 -12.33
N THR A 128 -5.14 13.97 -11.93
CA THR A 128 -6.08 14.84 -11.23
C THR A 128 -6.42 14.28 -9.85
N TYR A 129 -7.02 15.09 -8.99
CA TYR A 129 -7.51 14.61 -7.69
C TYR A 129 -8.57 13.53 -7.87
N GLU A 130 -9.43 13.65 -8.88
CA GLU A 130 -10.46 12.67 -9.19
C GLU A 130 -9.87 11.34 -9.64
N THR A 131 -8.79 11.34 -10.43
CA THR A 131 -8.14 10.09 -10.83
C THR A 131 -7.42 9.42 -9.66
N VAL A 132 -6.79 10.20 -8.76
CA VAL A 132 -6.21 9.67 -7.51
C VAL A 132 -7.30 9.09 -6.62
N GLN A 133 -8.39 9.82 -6.38
CA GLN A 133 -9.51 9.35 -5.58
C GLN A 133 -10.14 8.09 -6.18
N ALA A 134 -10.28 8.01 -7.50
CA ALA A 134 -10.79 6.82 -8.18
C ALA A 134 -9.88 5.59 -7.98
N VAL A 135 -8.56 5.78 -7.84
CA VAL A 135 -7.62 4.70 -7.49
C VAL A 135 -7.78 4.30 -6.02
N GLU A 136 -7.92 5.26 -5.12
CA GLU A 136 -7.98 5.02 -3.67
C GLU A 136 -9.31 4.42 -3.20
N GLU A 137 -10.42 4.88 -3.80
CA GLU A 137 -11.81 4.55 -3.43
C GLU A 137 -12.50 3.62 -4.43
N GLY A 138 -11.90 3.37 -5.59
CA GLY A 138 -12.50 2.57 -6.66
C GLY A 138 -12.96 1.18 -6.22
N ASN A 139 -13.92 0.59 -6.96
CA ASN A 139 -14.57 -0.67 -6.62
C ASN A 139 -13.66 -1.91 -6.66
N GLY A 140 -12.42 -1.78 -7.15
CA GLY A 140 -11.43 -2.85 -7.20
C GLY A 140 -10.24 -2.56 -6.30
N PRO A 141 -9.52 -3.60 -5.84
CA PRO A 141 -8.28 -3.40 -5.12
C PRO A 141 -7.17 -2.97 -6.07
N ILE A 142 -6.19 -2.26 -5.52
CA ILE A 142 -4.92 -1.92 -6.16
C ILE A 142 -4.03 -3.17 -6.30
N PHE A 143 -4.10 -4.08 -5.33
CA PHE A 143 -3.37 -5.35 -5.33
C PHE A 143 -4.35 -6.52 -5.26
N ARG A 144 -4.23 -7.53 -6.13
CA ARG A 144 -5.09 -8.72 -6.17
C ARG A 144 -4.30 -9.96 -5.77
#